data_AF-A0A3M1WJH3-F1
#
_entry.id   AF-A0A3M1WJH3-F1
#
_cell.length_a   1.000
_cell.length_b   1.000
_cell.length_c   1.000
_cell.angle_alpha   90.00
_cell.angle_beta   90.00
_cell.angle_gamma   90.00
#
_symmetry.space_group_name_H-M   'P 1'
#
loop_
_entity.id
_entity.type
_entity.pdbx_description
1 polymer ?
#
loop_
_entity_poly.entity_id
_entity_poly.type
_entity_poly.pdbx_seq_one_letter_code
_entity_poly.pdbx_strand_id
1 'polypeptide(L)' 'DPLVREFIKMVLSKQGQQIVIKDGYIPLPKKVVEKSLKAIQ' A
#
# COMPACT_ATOMS: atom_id res chain seq x y z
N ASP A 1 4.97 5.75 -14.84
CA ASP A 1 3.86 6.70 -14.89
C ASP A 1 3.68 7.34 -13.51
N PRO A 2 3.80 8.69 -13.38
CA PRO A 2 3.62 9.40 -12.11
C PRO A 2 2.26 9.14 -11.44
N LEU A 3 1.18 9.06 -12.21
CA LEU A 3 -0.17 8.86 -11.67
C LEU A 3 -0.28 7.48 -11.00
N VAL A 4 0.22 6.45 -11.68
CA VAL A 4 0.26 5.07 -11.17
C VAL A 4 1.08 4.99 -9.88
N ARG A 5 2.21 5.72 -9.79
CA ARG A 5 3.04 5.74 -8.59
C ARG A 5 2.31 6.33 -7.38
N GLU A 6 1.61 7.45 -7.56
CA GLU A 6 0.83 8.05 -6.47
C GLU A 6 -0.34 7.17 -6.03
N PHE A 7 -0.99 6.49 -6.99
CA PHE A 7 -1.99 5.48 -6.66
C PHE A 7 -1.41 4.34 -5.81
N ILE A 8 -0.27 3.77 -6.20
CA ILE A 8 0.35 2.66 -5.44
C ILE A 8 0.78 3.13 -4.05
N LYS A 9 1.30 4.36 -3.90
CA LYS A 9 1.60 4.93 -2.58
C LYS A 9 0.36 5.04 -1.71
N MET A 10 -0.78 5.44 -2.27
CA MET A 10 -2.06 5.52 -1.57
C MET A 10 -2.54 4.13 -1.13
N VAL A 11 -2.46 3.13 -2.00
CA VAL A 11 -2.81 1.72 -1.68
C VAL A 11 -1.93 1.15 -0.55
N LEU A 12 -0.62 1.45 -0.58
CA LEU A 12 0.34 1.00 0.42
C LEU A 12 0.32 1.83 1.72
N SER A 13 -0.41 2.94 1.75
CA SER A 13 -0.52 3.80 2.93
C SER A 13 -1.30 3.14 4.07
N LYS A 14 -1.18 3.70 5.28
CA LYS A 14 -2.00 3.27 6.42
C LYS A 14 -3.50 3.32 6.10
N GLN A 15 -3.96 4.35 5.40
CA GLN A 15 -5.37 4.46 5.01
C GLN A 15 -5.77 3.35 4.05
N GLY A 16 -4.97 3.09 3.02
CA GLY A 16 -5.20 2.00 2.07
C GLY A 16 -5.28 0.64 2.76
N GLN A 17 -4.33 0.35 3.66
CA GLN A 17 -4.31 -0.90 4.42
C GLN A 17 -5.48 -1.03 5.42
N GLN A 18 -6.07 0.08 5.89
CA GLN A 18 -7.28 0.03 6.73
C GLN A 18 -8.54 -0.30 5.93
N ILE A 19 -8.59 0.08 4.64
CA ILE A 19 -9.69 -0.32 3.74
C ILE A 19 -9.64 -1.83 3.52
N VAL A 20 -8.46 -2.40 3.32
CA VAL A 20 -8.25 -3.86 3.19
C VAL A 20 -8.87 -4.63 4.37
N ILE A 21 -8.69 -4.13 5.60
CA ILE A 21 -9.28 -4.73 6.81
C ILE A 21 -10.82 -4.61 6.79
N LYS A 22 -11.35 -3.42 6.45
CA LYS A 22 -12.79 -3.18 6.38
C LYS A 22 -13.49 -4.09 5.37
N ASP A 23 -12.81 -4.41 4.29
CA ASP A 23 -13.32 -5.30 3.24
C ASP A 23 -13.11 -6.79 3.57
N GLY A 24 -12.60 -7.11 4.77
CA GLY A 24 -12.46 -8.48 5.26
C GLY A 24 -11.17 -9.18 4.84
N TYR A 25 -10.19 -8.45 4.29
CA TYR A 25 -8.89 -8.99 3.90
C TYR A 25 -7.81 -8.74 4.96
N ILE A 26 -6.72 -9.49 4.86
CA ILE A 26 -5.54 -9.36 5.72
C ILE A 26 -4.63 -8.26 5.16
N PRO A 27 -4.27 -7.23 5.95
CA PRO A 27 -3.38 -6.17 5.50
C PRO A 27 -1.95 -6.69 5.33
N LEU A 28 -1.18 -6.00 4.50
CA LEU A 28 0.22 -6.32 4.31
C LEU A 28 1.03 -6.01 5.59
N PRO A 29 1.96 -6.89 5.99
CA PRO A 29 2.89 -6.58 7.06
C PRO A 29 3.73 -5.34 6.73
N LYS A 30 4.04 -4.54 7.74
CA LYS A 30 4.83 -3.30 7.60
C LYS A 30 6.12 -3.49 6.78
N LYS A 31 6.86 -4.58 7.02
CA LYS A 31 8.10 -4.92 6.29
C LYS A 31 7.87 -5.12 4.78
N VAL A 32 6.72 -5.68 4.39
CA VAL A 32 6.36 -5.89 2.98
C VAL A 32 5.99 -4.56 2.33
N VAL A 33 5.20 -3.73 3.02
CA VAL A 33 4.85 -2.37 2.58
C VAL A 33 6.11 -1.53 2.33
N GLU A 34 7.06 -1.53 3.28
CA GLU A 34 8.32 -0.80 3.15
C GLU A 34 9.17 -1.29 1.97
N LYS A 35 9.22 -2.61 1.75
CA LYS A 35 9.93 -3.19 0.60
C LYS A 35 9.28 -2.76 -0.72
N SER A 36 7.95 -2.80 -0.80
CA SER A 36 7.19 -2.41 -2.00
C SER A 36 7.33 -0.92 -2.30
N LEU A 37 7.29 -0.05 -1.27
CA LEU A 37 7.50 1.39 -1.43
C LEU A 37 8.90 1.71 -1.97
N LYS A 38 9.93 0.98 -1.55
CA LYS A 38 11.30 1.13 -2.09
C LYS A 38 11.42 0.68 -3.54
N ALA A 39 10.67 -0.34 -3.95
CA ALA A 39 10.72 -0.88 -5.31
C ALA A 39 10.06 0.03 -6.35
N ILE A 40 9.18 0.93 -5.93
CA ILE A 40 8.47 1.87 -6.81
C ILE A 40 9.03 3.30 -6.78
N GLN A 41 10.00 3.58 -5.91
CA GLN A 41 10.71 4.86 -5.87
C GLN A 41 11.51 5.10 -7.16
#